data_AF-A0A9Q1RBJ4-F1
#
_entry.id   AF-A0A9Q1RBJ4-F1
#
_cell.length_a   1.000
_cell.length_b   1.000
_cell.length_c   1.000
_cell.angle_alpha   90.00
_cell.angle_beta   90.00
_cell.angle_gamma   90.00
#
_symmetry.space_group_name_H-M   'P 1'
#
loop_
_entity.id
_entity.type
_entity.pdbx_description
1 polymer ?
#
loop_
_entity_poly.entity_id
_entity_poly.type
_entity_poly.pdbx_seq_one_letter_code
_entity_poly.pdbx_strand_id
1 'polypeptide(L)'
;MPSSPGHVTTLVQSRYFSKFNSNPTHSDSVMGQTVVDPKGYLTGLKSMKIICDAEISDIKKARLLLKSVTQTNPKHPPRWIATARLEEMDEVVGKMQVVGHLIKKGCEECPKNEDVWLETCRLANPLEAKTVIAQGVKANHNSVKLWMQASKLEEDTTNKSHVLRKGLEHIPDSVRLWKAVVELAKEEDARLWLQRAVGA
;
A
#
# COMPACT_ATOMS: atom_id res chain seq x y z
N MET A 1 -72.59 3.49 46.87
CA MET A 1 -72.19 4.49 47.89
C MET A 1 -70.76 4.19 48.34
N PRO A 2 -69.99 5.23 48.65
CA PRO A 2 -68.59 5.46 48.23
C PRO A 2 -67.56 4.76 49.14
N SER A 3 -66.29 4.61 48.77
CA SER A 3 -65.22 5.55 49.20
C SER A 3 -63.87 5.23 48.53
N SER A 4 -63.13 6.30 48.25
CA SER A 4 -61.84 6.41 47.56
C SER A 4 -60.62 5.76 48.30
N PRO A 5 -59.45 5.68 47.62
CA PRO A 5 -58.36 4.76 47.91
C PRO A 5 -57.29 5.34 48.83
N GLY A 6 -56.66 4.47 49.64
CA GLY A 6 -55.53 4.85 50.46
C GLY A 6 -54.61 3.66 50.76
N HIS A 7 -53.32 3.86 50.48
CA HIS A 7 -52.18 3.18 51.10
C HIS A 7 -52.01 1.67 50.89
N VAL A 8 -51.40 1.26 49.76
CA VAL A 8 -50.33 0.23 49.80
C VAL A 8 -49.36 0.47 48.63
N THR A 9 -48.36 1.33 48.82
CA THR A 9 -47.18 1.36 47.92
C THR A 9 -45.94 1.69 48.74
N THR A 10 -45.46 0.71 49.50
CA THR A 10 -44.17 0.82 50.19
C THR A 10 -43.67 -0.57 50.55
N LEU A 11 -43.02 -1.27 49.62
CA LEU A 11 -42.17 -2.42 49.99
C LEU A 11 -41.10 -2.85 48.97
N VAL A 12 -40.58 -1.97 48.09
CA VAL A 12 -39.36 -2.31 47.30
C VAL A 12 -38.44 -1.10 47.05
N GLN A 13 -38.16 -0.26 48.06
CA GLN A 13 -37.27 0.89 47.88
C GLN A 13 -36.39 1.27 49.09
N SER A 14 -35.88 0.29 49.85
CA SER A 14 -34.97 0.58 50.99
C SER A 14 -33.69 -0.26 51.07
N ARG A 15 -33.21 -0.86 49.97
CA ARG A 15 -31.88 -1.52 49.91
C ARG A 15 -30.90 -0.96 48.88
N TYR A 16 -31.10 0.25 48.39
CA TYR A 16 -30.17 0.90 47.44
C TYR A 16 -29.66 2.27 47.90
N PHE A 17 -29.76 2.59 49.19
CA PHE A 17 -29.20 3.83 49.73
C PHE A 17 -28.62 3.60 51.14
N SER A 18 -27.40 3.06 51.20
CA SER A 18 -26.37 3.35 52.21
C SER A 18 -25.23 2.32 52.14
N LYS A 19 -24.26 2.60 51.27
CA LYS A 19 -22.86 2.21 51.50
C LYS A 19 -21.94 3.14 50.70
N PHE A 20 -22.07 4.43 51.00
CA PHE A 20 -21.06 5.43 50.70
C PHE A 20 -20.34 5.75 52.02
N ASN A 21 -19.01 5.87 51.95
CA ASN A 21 -18.04 6.24 52.98
C ASN A 21 -17.52 5.17 53.97
N SER A 22 -16.42 4.52 53.57
CA SER A 22 -15.23 4.30 54.40
C SER A 22 -14.01 4.25 53.46
N ASN A 23 -13.18 5.29 53.50
CA ASN A 23 -11.89 5.44 52.77
C ASN A 23 -10.75 4.89 53.67
N PRO A 24 -9.45 4.87 53.26
CA PRO A 24 -8.75 4.36 52.08
C PRO A 24 -7.74 3.24 52.50
N THR A 25 -6.72 2.95 51.66
CA THR A 25 -5.54 2.05 51.84
C THR A 25 -5.66 0.60 51.33
N HIS A 26 -5.32 0.40 50.05
CA HIS A 26 -4.15 -0.41 49.65
C HIS A 26 -3.90 -0.21 48.15
N SER A 27 -2.85 0.57 47.84
CA SER A 27 -2.03 0.28 46.67
C SER A 27 -1.36 -1.05 46.96
N ASP A 28 -1.45 -2.00 46.02
CA ASP A 28 -0.26 -2.57 45.37
C ASP A 28 -0.64 -3.61 44.30
N SER A 29 -0.22 -3.28 43.08
CA SER A 29 0.36 -4.18 42.08
C SER A 29 -0.42 -5.44 41.65
N VAL A 30 -1.23 -5.28 40.60
CA VAL A 30 -1.33 -6.31 39.54
C VAL A 30 -0.99 -5.63 38.22
N MET A 31 0.27 -5.73 37.83
CA MET A 31 0.80 -5.29 36.54
C MET A 31 0.20 -6.19 35.44
N GLY A 32 -0.63 -5.62 34.56
CA GLY A 32 -1.13 -6.33 33.37
C GLY A 32 -2.60 -6.13 32.99
N GLN A 33 -3.37 -5.26 33.66
CA GLN A 33 -4.70 -4.89 33.16
C GLN A 33 -4.58 -3.96 31.95
N THR A 34 -4.72 -4.52 30.75
CA THR A 34 -4.93 -3.73 29.53
C THR A 34 -6.38 -3.23 29.52
N VAL A 35 -6.63 -2.09 30.16
CA VAL A 35 -7.89 -1.36 29.96
C VAL A 35 -7.83 -0.78 28.56
N VAL A 36 -8.38 -1.53 27.59
CA VAL A 36 -8.56 -1.02 26.23
C VAL A 36 -9.60 0.10 26.33
N ASP A 37 -9.19 1.35 26.06
CA ASP A 37 -10.10 2.49 26.03
C ASP A 37 -11.20 2.22 25.00
N PRO A 38 -12.49 2.12 25.41
CA PRO A 38 -13.58 1.88 24.48
C PRO A 38 -13.67 2.94 23.38
N LYS A 39 -13.27 4.20 23.67
CA LYS A 39 -13.26 5.26 22.65
C LYS A 39 -12.11 5.09 21.67
N GLY A 40 -10.90 4.78 22.15
CA GLY A 40 -9.75 4.43 21.31
C GLY A 40 -10.00 3.20 20.44
N TYR A 41 -10.64 2.16 20.99
CA TYR A 41 -11.01 0.96 20.24
C TYR A 41 -12.07 1.23 19.17
N LEU A 42 -13.14 1.96 19.50
CA LEU A 42 -14.17 2.36 18.54
C LEU A 42 -13.63 3.30 17.46
N THR A 43 -12.66 4.15 17.80
CA THR A 43 -11.97 5.01 16.82
C THR A 43 -11.10 4.16 15.90
N GLY A 44 -10.36 3.19 16.45
CA GLY A 44 -9.58 2.21 15.69
C GLY A 44 -10.43 1.36 14.74
N LEU A 45 -11.63 0.94 15.18
CA LEU A 45 -12.59 0.20 14.36
C LEU A 45 -13.21 1.07 13.26
N LYS A 46 -13.45 2.37 13.50
CA LYS A 46 -13.92 3.29 12.46
C LYS A 46 -12.85 3.61 11.40
N SER A 47 -11.57 3.56 11.77
CA SER A 47 -10.45 3.66 10.82
C SER A 47 -10.19 2.36 10.04
N MET A 48 -10.74 1.23 10.48
CA MET A 48 -10.73 -0.01 9.71
C MET A 48 -11.79 0.12 8.60
N LYS A 49 -11.36 0.06 7.35
CA LYS A 49 -12.24 0.17 6.19
C LYS A 49 -13.19 -1.05 6.16
N ILE A 50 -14.42 -0.87 6.62
CA ILE A 50 -15.45 -1.91 6.53
C ILE A 50 -15.94 -1.94 5.08
N ILE A 51 -15.53 -2.97 4.35
CA ILE A 51 -16.06 -3.28 3.01
C ILE A 51 -17.49 -3.82 3.22
N CYS A 52 -18.49 -3.25 2.57
CA CYS A 52 -19.89 -3.69 2.74
C CYS A 52 -20.17 -5.01 1.98
N ASP A 53 -21.22 -5.73 2.37
CA ASP A 53 -21.56 -7.04 1.77
C ASP A 53 -21.77 -6.97 0.23
N ALA A 54 -22.27 -5.85 -0.27
CA ALA A 54 -22.42 -5.61 -1.71
C ALA A 54 -21.05 -5.50 -2.40
N GLU A 55 -20.10 -4.76 -1.81
CA GLU A 55 -18.74 -4.63 -2.31
C GLU A 55 -17.99 -5.98 -2.26
N ILE A 56 -18.20 -6.79 -1.22
CA ILE A 56 -17.62 -8.14 -1.11
C ILE A 56 -18.12 -9.05 -2.24
N SER A 57 -19.41 -8.96 -2.59
CA SER A 57 -20.01 -9.72 -3.71
C SER A 57 -19.41 -9.31 -5.05
N ASP A 58 -19.27 -8.01 -5.30
CA ASP A 58 -18.72 -7.50 -6.55
C ASP A 58 -17.22 -7.77 -6.69
N ILE A 59 -16.46 -7.73 -5.60
CA ILE A 59 -15.05 -8.17 -5.57
C ILE A 59 -14.93 -9.65 -5.96
N LYS A 60 -15.79 -10.51 -5.42
CA LYS A 60 -15.80 -11.95 -5.77
C LYS A 60 -16.13 -12.18 -7.25
N LYS A 61 -17.10 -11.46 -7.81
CA LYS A 61 -17.42 -11.53 -9.25
C LYS A 61 -16.24 -11.04 -10.10
N ALA A 62 -15.65 -9.90 -9.74
CA ALA A 62 -14.50 -9.34 -10.44
C ALA A 62 -13.29 -10.27 -10.39
N ARG A 63 -13.05 -10.96 -9.27
CA ARG A 63 -12.03 -12.01 -9.16
C ARG A 63 -12.28 -13.18 -10.11
N LEU A 64 -13.52 -13.68 -10.19
CA LEU A 64 -13.87 -14.78 -11.10
C LEU A 64 -13.66 -14.39 -12.57
N LEU A 65 -14.09 -13.18 -12.94
CA LEU A 65 -13.87 -12.62 -14.27
C LEU A 65 -12.39 -12.50 -14.57
N LEU A 66 -11.62 -11.82 -13.70
CA LEU A 66 -10.18 -11.64 -13.90
C LEU A 66 -9.46 -12.98 -13.97
N LYS A 67 -9.81 -13.97 -13.14
CA LYS A 67 -9.23 -15.33 -13.20
C LYS A 67 -9.53 -16.05 -14.52
N SER A 68 -10.72 -15.89 -15.08
CA SER A 68 -11.04 -16.42 -16.41
C SER A 68 -10.22 -15.72 -17.50
N VAL A 69 -10.09 -14.39 -17.41
CA VAL A 69 -9.26 -13.61 -18.34
C VAL A 69 -7.77 -13.96 -18.18
N THR A 70 -7.30 -14.29 -16.96
CA THR A 70 -5.87 -14.65 -16.73
C THR A 70 -5.49 -15.98 -17.34
N GLN A 71 -6.44 -16.92 -17.41
CA GLN A 71 -6.24 -18.22 -18.05
C GLN A 71 -6.31 -18.15 -19.57
N THR A 72 -7.14 -17.26 -20.12
CA THR A 72 -7.40 -17.18 -21.56
C THR A 72 -6.44 -16.27 -22.31
N ASN A 73 -5.91 -15.21 -21.69
CA ASN A 73 -4.96 -14.30 -22.32
C ASN A 73 -3.76 -13.96 -21.41
N PRO A 74 -2.73 -14.81 -21.38
CA PRO A 74 -1.52 -14.59 -20.59
C PRO A 74 -0.76 -13.31 -20.94
N LYS A 75 -0.80 -12.89 -22.21
CA LYS A 75 0.01 -11.81 -22.79
C LYS A 75 -0.63 -10.41 -22.70
N HIS A 76 -1.74 -10.25 -21.98
CA HIS A 76 -2.42 -8.96 -21.82
C HIS A 76 -1.94 -8.25 -20.54
N PRO A 77 -1.13 -7.16 -20.63
CA PRO A 77 -0.54 -6.52 -19.45
C PRO A 77 -1.55 -5.89 -18.46
N PRO A 78 -2.58 -5.14 -18.92
CA PRO A 78 -3.56 -4.53 -18.01
C PRO A 78 -4.26 -5.53 -17.10
N ARG A 79 -4.38 -6.78 -17.54
CA ARG A 79 -4.98 -7.85 -16.76
C ARG A 79 -4.17 -8.19 -15.51
N TRP A 80 -2.84 -8.34 -15.65
CA TRP A 80 -1.98 -8.66 -14.51
C TRP A 80 -2.04 -7.54 -13.46
N ILE A 81 -1.97 -6.29 -13.92
CA ILE A 81 -2.09 -5.10 -13.09
C ILE A 81 -3.45 -5.07 -12.38
N ALA A 82 -4.55 -5.28 -13.12
CA ALA A 82 -5.90 -5.29 -12.56
C ALA A 82 -6.09 -6.40 -11.51
N THR A 83 -5.55 -7.60 -11.78
CA THR A 83 -5.67 -8.72 -10.84
C THR A 83 -4.85 -8.47 -9.58
N ALA A 84 -3.63 -7.95 -9.71
CA ALA A 84 -2.80 -7.61 -8.55
C ALA A 84 -3.43 -6.52 -7.69
N ARG A 85 -3.99 -5.47 -8.31
CA ARG A 85 -4.72 -4.41 -7.59
C ARG A 85 -5.99 -4.91 -6.91
N LEU A 86 -6.74 -5.81 -7.56
CA LEU A 86 -7.92 -6.40 -6.95
C LEU A 86 -7.56 -7.26 -5.73
N GLU A 87 -6.50 -8.05 -5.83
CA GLU A 87 -6.05 -8.90 -4.72
C GLU A 87 -5.37 -8.09 -3.59
N GLU A 88 -4.78 -6.93 -3.89
CA GLU A 88 -4.33 -5.95 -2.90
C GLU A 88 -5.51 -5.33 -2.15
N MET A 89 -6.63 -5.05 -2.82
CA MET A 89 -7.83 -4.44 -2.21
C MET A 89 -8.65 -5.42 -1.37
N ASP A 90 -8.70 -6.70 -1.74
CA ASP A 90 -9.43 -7.74 -1.00
C ASP A 90 -8.62 -8.23 0.20
N GLU A 91 -8.17 -7.32 1.07
CA GLU A 91 -7.37 -7.56 2.28
C GLU A 91 -8.06 -8.51 3.28
N VAL A 92 -8.20 -9.77 2.91
CA VAL A 92 -8.20 -10.88 3.87
C VAL A 92 -6.76 -10.96 4.34
N VAL A 93 -6.50 -10.30 5.48
CA VAL A 93 -5.23 -10.25 6.23
C VAL A 93 -4.36 -11.49 5.93
N GLY A 94 -3.27 -11.32 5.18
CA GLY A 94 -2.24 -12.35 5.01
C GLY A 94 -1.87 -12.82 3.59
N LYS A 95 -2.42 -12.25 2.50
CA LYS A 95 -2.13 -12.72 1.12
C LYS A 95 -1.16 -11.89 0.28
N MET A 96 -0.38 -10.98 0.87
CA MET A 96 0.60 -10.17 0.12
C MET A 96 1.60 -11.02 -0.68
N GLN A 97 1.97 -12.19 -0.16
CA GLN A 97 2.84 -13.14 -0.87
C GLN A 97 2.19 -13.71 -2.15
N VAL A 98 0.88 -13.94 -2.13
CA VAL A 98 0.13 -14.43 -3.30
C VAL A 98 0.10 -13.35 -4.39
N VAL A 99 -0.14 -12.09 -4.00
CA VAL A 99 -0.12 -10.94 -4.91
C VAL A 99 1.27 -10.80 -5.54
N GLY A 100 2.33 -10.86 -4.72
CA GLY A 100 3.71 -10.79 -5.17
C GLY A 100 4.07 -11.89 -6.18
N HIS A 101 3.68 -13.14 -5.91
CA HIS A 101 3.91 -14.24 -6.85
C HIS A 101 3.14 -14.05 -8.17
N LEU A 102 1.87 -13.63 -8.07
CA LEU A 102 1.01 -13.41 -9.22
C LEU A 102 1.54 -12.32 -10.16
N ILE A 103 1.93 -11.16 -9.62
CA ILE A 103 2.41 -10.05 -10.45
C ILE A 103 3.82 -10.35 -11.02
N LYS A 104 4.67 -11.09 -10.31
CA LYS A 104 5.96 -11.61 -10.85
C LYS A 104 5.74 -12.51 -12.06
N LYS A 105 4.76 -13.42 -12.01
CA LYS A 105 4.34 -14.19 -13.19
C LYS A 105 3.87 -13.28 -14.34
N GLY A 106 3.24 -12.16 -14.01
CA GLY A 106 2.90 -11.13 -15.00
C GLY A 106 4.11 -10.54 -15.72
N CYS A 107 5.22 -10.31 -15.01
CA CYS A 107 6.47 -9.88 -15.62
C CYS A 107 7.06 -10.92 -16.57
N GLU A 108 6.98 -12.21 -16.23
CA GLU A 108 7.47 -13.32 -17.08
C GLU A 108 6.66 -13.44 -18.38
N GLU A 109 5.34 -13.25 -18.29
CA GLU A 109 4.41 -13.38 -19.42
C GLU A 109 4.38 -12.11 -20.30
N CYS A 110 4.66 -10.96 -19.71
CA CYS A 110 4.66 -9.65 -20.38
C CYS A 110 5.99 -8.88 -20.19
N PRO A 111 7.16 -9.45 -20.55
CA PRO A 111 8.46 -8.88 -20.19
C PRO A 111 8.75 -7.55 -20.88
N LYS A 112 8.11 -7.29 -22.04
CA LYS A 112 8.29 -6.04 -22.80
C LYS A 112 7.44 -4.88 -22.27
N ASN A 113 6.44 -5.15 -21.43
CA ASN A 113 5.54 -4.10 -20.95
C ASN A 113 6.09 -3.46 -19.68
N GLU A 114 6.41 -2.16 -19.76
CA GLU A 114 6.97 -1.39 -18.64
C GLU A 114 6.01 -1.22 -17.47
N ASP A 115 4.70 -1.10 -17.71
CA ASP A 115 3.72 -0.82 -16.65
C ASP A 115 3.57 -2.01 -15.69
N VAL A 116 3.71 -3.24 -16.18
CA VAL A 116 3.72 -4.45 -15.33
C VAL A 116 4.93 -4.45 -14.40
N TRP A 117 6.11 -4.12 -14.91
CA TRP A 117 7.32 -4.01 -14.08
C TRP A 117 7.22 -2.91 -13.03
N LEU A 118 6.65 -1.76 -13.38
CA LEU A 118 6.42 -0.65 -12.45
C LEU A 118 5.43 -1.04 -11.35
N GLU A 119 4.34 -1.73 -11.71
CA GLU A 119 3.36 -2.22 -10.72
C GLU A 119 3.97 -3.29 -9.80
N THR A 120 4.74 -4.24 -10.34
CA THR A 120 5.48 -5.23 -9.53
C THR A 120 6.44 -4.55 -8.57
N CYS A 121 7.16 -3.54 -9.03
CA CYS A 121 8.08 -2.77 -8.19
C CYS A 121 7.34 -2.02 -7.07
N ARG A 122 6.12 -1.52 -7.33
CA ARG A 122 5.28 -0.83 -6.33
C ARG A 122 4.83 -1.78 -5.22
N LEU A 123 4.50 -3.02 -5.59
CA LEU A 123 3.99 -4.05 -4.67
C LEU A 123 5.11 -4.81 -3.95
N ALA A 124 6.34 -4.75 -4.46
CA ALA A 124 7.49 -5.39 -3.85
C ALA A 124 7.91 -4.72 -2.54
N ASN A 125 8.50 -5.50 -1.63
CA ASN A 125 9.18 -4.92 -0.47
C ASN A 125 10.42 -4.12 -0.92
N PRO A 126 10.93 -3.18 -0.09
CA PRO A 126 12.07 -2.35 -0.46
C PRO A 126 13.34 -3.14 -0.86
N LEU A 127 13.55 -4.31 -0.26
CA LEU A 127 14.70 -5.18 -0.57
C LEU A 127 14.60 -5.79 -1.97
N GLU A 128 13.40 -6.15 -2.40
CA GLU A 128 13.13 -6.78 -3.71
C GLU A 128 12.91 -5.75 -4.82
N ALA A 129 12.41 -4.55 -4.50
CA ALA A 129 12.06 -3.53 -5.48
C ALA A 129 13.24 -3.17 -6.41
N LYS A 130 14.46 -3.05 -5.86
CA LYS A 130 15.69 -2.82 -6.64
C LYS A 130 15.97 -3.95 -7.63
N THR A 131 15.79 -5.20 -7.20
CA THR A 131 15.99 -6.38 -8.05
C THR A 131 14.94 -6.44 -9.17
N VAL A 132 13.68 -6.18 -8.83
CA VAL A 132 12.57 -6.15 -9.80
C VAL A 132 12.79 -5.09 -10.86
N ILE A 133 13.13 -3.86 -10.48
CA ILE A 133 13.32 -2.79 -11.46
C ILE A 133 14.55 -3.04 -12.34
N ALA A 134 15.63 -3.61 -11.78
CA ALA A 134 16.82 -3.98 -12.55
C ALA A 134 16.51 -5.07 -13.60
N GLN A 135 15.68 -6.06 -13.24
CA GLN A 135 15.16 -7.05 -14.20
C GLN A 135 14.29 -6.40 -15.27
N GLY A 136 13.41 -5.48 -14.89
CA GLY A 136 12.58 -4.73 -15.83
C GLY A 136 13.40 -3.91 -16.82
N VAL A 137 14.41 -3.18 -16.36
CA VAL A 137 15.34 -2.42 -17.21
C VAL A 137 16.11 -3.35 -18.16
N LYS A 138 16.54 -4.52 -17.69
CA LYS A 138 17.20 -5.52 -18.55
C LYS A 138 16.27 -6.06 -19.63
N ALA A 139 14.99 -6.26 -19.30
CA ALA A 139 13.98 -6.74 -20.25
C ALA A 139 13.52 -5.65 -21.23
N ASN A 140 13.53 -4.38 -20.82
CA ASN A 140 13.14 -3.23 -21.62
C ASN A 140 14.06 -2.02 -21.36
N HIS A 141 15.25 -2.05 -21.98
CA HIS A 141 16.28 -1.02 -21.83
C HIS A 141 15.91 0.32 -22.50
N ASN A 142 14.91 0.34 -23.39
CA ASN A 142 14.43 1.54 -24.07
C ASN A 142 13.30 2.25 -23.30
N SER A 143 12.94 1.80 -22.09
CA SER A 143 11.92 2.45 -21.28
C SER A 143 12.49 3.54 -20.39
N VAL A 144 12.20 4.79 -20.73
CA VAL A 144 12.50 5.95 -19.88
C VAL A 144 11.84 5.83 -18.51
N LYS A 145 10.61 5.29 -18.41
CA LYS A 145 9.90 5.17 -17.14
C LYS A 145 10.63 4.21 -16.18
N LEU A 146 11.15 3.10 -16.68
CA LEU A 146 11.88 2.13 -15.85
C LEU A 146 13.19 2.72 -15.31
N TRP A 147 13.95 3.42 -16.15
CA TRP A 147 15.17 4.12 -15.72
C TRP A 147 14.89 5.20 -14.67
N MET A 148 13.83 5.99 -14.85
CA MET A 148 13.40 7.00 -13.88
C MET A 148 12.93 6.37 -12.57
N GLN A 149 12.30 5.20 -12.60
CA GLN A 149 11.90 4.50 -11.39
C GLN A 149 13.11 3.87 -10.68
N ALA A 150 14.05 3.30 -11.44
CA ALA A 150 15.28 2.75 -10.91
C ALA A 150 16.11 3.82 -10.17
N SER A 151 16.23 5.03 -10.74
CA SER A 151 16.93 6.11 -10.06
C SER A 151 16.24 6.51 -8.74
N LYS A 152 14.91 6.52 -8.68
CA LYS A 152 14.17 6.85 -7.45
C LYS A 152 14.39 5.85 -6.31
N LEU A 153 14.70 4.60 -6.61
CA LEU A 153 14.99 3.59 -5.60
C LEU A 153 16.40 3.73 -5.01
N GLU A 154 17.29 4.50 -5.63
CA GLU A 154 18.60 4.76 -5.07
C GLU A 154 18.54 5.83 -3.98
N GLU A 155 19.43 5.71 -3.00
CA GLU A 155 19.54 6.66 -1.88
C GLU A 155 20.50 7.79 -2.28
N ASP A 156 21.72 7.42 -2.67
CA ASP A 156 22.78 8.36 -3.02
C ASP A 156 22.56 9.05 -4.35
N THR A 157 22.77 10.37 -4.38
CA THR A 157 22.75 11.19 -5.61
C THR A 157 23.73 10.68 -6.67
N THR A 158 24.88 10.15 -6.26
CA THR A 158 25.87 9.54 -7.16
C THR A 158 25.29 8.32 -7.88
N ASN A 159 24.61 7.43 -7.15
CA ASN A 159 23.99 6.23 -7.70
C ASN A 159 22.80 6.60 -8.60
N LYS A 160 21.99 7.59 -8.20
CA LYS A 160 20.90 8.14 -9.02
C LYS A 160 21.43 8.63 -10.38
N SER A 161 22.47 9.44 -10.36
CA SER A 161 23.12 9.96 -11.58
C SER A 161 23.71 8.84 -12.43
N HIS A 162 24.33 7.84 -11.81
CA HIS A 162 24.86 6.67 -12.53
C HIS A 162 23.78 5.87 -13.26
N VAL A 163 22.65 5.58 -12.59
CA VAL A 163 21.52 4.86 -13.20
C VAL A 163 20.94 5.65 -14.38
N LEU A 164 20.76 6.97 -14.24
CA LEU A 164 20.22 7.81 -15.31
C LEU A 164 21.18 7.92 -16.50
N ARG A 165 22.49 8.02 -16.28
CA ARG A 165 23.50 8.03 -17.34
C ARG A 165 23.52 6.71 -18.11
N LYS A 166 23.41 5.57 -17.42
CA LYS A 166 23.22 4.27 -18.09
C LYS A 166 21.95 4.25 -18.94
N GLY A 167 20.87 4.85 -18.46
CA GLY A 167 19.65 5.02 -19.26
C GLY A 167 19.89 5.84 -20.54
N LEU A 168 20.69 6.90 -20.47
CA LEU A 168 21.05 7.73 -21.63
C LEU A 168 21.96 7.01 -22.63
N GLU A 169 22.76 6.03 -22.20
CA GLU A 169 23.52 5.17 -23.14
C GLU A 169 22.58 4.35 -24.04
N HIS A 170 21.37 4.01 -23.56
CA HIS A 170 20.35 3.31 -24.33
C HIS A 170 19.35 4.25 -25.02
N ILE A 171 19.07 5.41 -24.45
CA ILE A 171 18.06 6.37 -24.92
C ILE A 171 18.64 7.79 -24.94
N PRO A 172 19.55 8.08 -25.88
CA PRO A 172 20.27 9.35 -25.90
C PRO A 172 19.36 10.57 -26.12
N ASP A 173 18.24 10.41 -26.83
CA ASP A 173 17.36 11.52 -27.20
C ASP A 173 16.34 11.89 -26.09
N SER A 174 16.40 11.20 -24.95
CA SER A 174 15.41 11.37 -23.89
C SER A 174 15.66 12.66 -23.10
N VAL A 175 14.94 13.72 -23.46
CA VAL A 175 14.90 14.99 -22.73
C VAL A 175 14.59 14.78 -21.24
N ARG A 176 13.74 13.81 -20.92
CA ARG A 176 13.35 13.53 -19.52
C ARG A 176 14.51 12.95 -18.71
N LEU A 177 15.32 12.06 -19.29
CA LEU A 177 16.52 11.54 -18.64
C LEU A 177 17.60 12.62 -18.52
N TRP A 178 17.81 13.42 -19.56
CA TRP A 178 18.75 14.54 -19.54
C TRP A 178 18.44 15.55 -18.45
N LYS A 179 17.17 15.97 -18.34
CA LYS A 179 16.71 16.88 -17.27
C LYS A 179 17.03 16.30 -15.89
N ALA A 180 16.70 15.03 -15.66
CA ALA A 180 16.96 14.37 -14.39
C ALA A 180 18.47 14.27 -14.06
N VAL A 181 19.34 14.04 -15.06
CA VAL A 181 20.79 14.05 -14.85
C VAL A 181 21.29 15.44 -14.48
N VAL A 182 20.82 16.48 -15.19
CA VAL A 182 21.21 17.87 -14.94
C VAL A 182 20.75 18.35 -13.56
N GLU A 183 19.53 17.99 -13.15
CA GLU A 183 18.99 18.33 -11.82
C GLU A 183 19.82 17.74 -10.66
N LEU A 184 20.48 16.60 -10.88
CA LEU A 184 21.33 15.94 -9.88
C LEU A 184 22.81 16.36 -9.97
N ALA A 185 23.20 17.04 -11.03
CA ALA A 185 24.59 17.45 -11.26
C ALA A 185 24.94 18.67 -10.39
N LYS A 186 26.22 18.77 -10.00
CA LYS A 186 26.76 20.00 -9.43
C LYS A 186 26.84 21.08 -10.52
N GLU A 187 26.84 22.34 -10.10
CA GLU A 187 26.78 23.49 -11.02
C GLU A 187 27.87 23.48 -12.11
N GLU A 188 29.07 22.99 -11.76
CA GLU A 188 30.21 22.85 -12.67
C GLU A 188 29.97 21.79 -13.76
N ASP A 189 29.36 20.66 -13.39
CA ASP A 189 29.05 19.55 -14.30
C ASP A 189 27.78 19.82 -15.11
N ALA A 190 26.83 20.58 -14.57
CA ALA A 190 25.53 20.86 -15.19
C ALA A 190 25.68 21.52 -16.57
N ARG A 191 26.64 22.45 -16.73
CA ARG A 191 26.93 23.10 -18.03
C ARG A 191 27.39 22.09 -19.08
N LEU A 192 28.27 21.17 -18.71
CA LEU A 192 28.77 20.13 -19.61
C LEU A 192 27.64 19.20 -20.07
N TRP A 193 26.76 18.79 -19.15
CA TRP A 193 25.62 17.93 -19.47
C TRP A 193 24.58 18.62 -20.37
N LEU A 194 24.30 19.90 -20.14
CA LEU A 194 23.40 20.67 -21.00
C LEU A 194 23.94 20.80 -22.44
N GLN A 195 25.24 21.06 -22.62
CA GLN A 195 25.85 21.09 -23.95
C GLN A 195 25.68 19.75 -24.68
N ARG A 196 25.84 18.64 -23.95
CA ARG A 196 25.71 17.30 -24.49
C ARG A 196 24.26 16.94 -24.86
N ALA A 197 23.29 17.41 -24.07
CA ALA A 197 21.87 17.21 -24.32
C ALA A 197 21.36 17.97 -25.56
N VAL A 198 21.95 19.12 -25.90
CA VAL A 198 21.58 19.91 -27.08
C VAL A 198 22.20 19.37 -28.37
N GLY A 199 23.31 18.64 -28.26
CA GLY A 199 24.05 18.07 -29.40
C GLY A 199 23.74 16.61 -29.73
N ALA A 200 22.87 15.94 -28.96
CA ALA A 200 22.36 14.59 -29.21
C ALA A 200 21.05 14.68 -30.01
#